data_AF-A0A8I2D7K5-F1
#
_entry.id   AF-A0A8I2D7K5-F1
#
_cell.length_a   1.000
_cell.length_b   1.000
_cell.length_c   1.000
_cell.angle_alpha   90.00
_cell.angle_beta   90.00
_cell.angle_gamma   90.00
#
_symmetry.space_group_name_H-M   'P 1'
#
loop_
_entity.id
_entity.type
_entity.pdbx_description
1 polymer ?
#
loop_
_entity_poly.entity_id
_entity_poly.type
_entity_poly.pdbx_seq_one_letter_code
_entity_poly.pdbx_strand_id
1 'polypeptide(L)'
;MGKDITKNLVDQPIFKQLIKMLPRERFDLLVKEYGRDRYYKTFFSWDELIVMLFGIFSRCDSMGEVCDGMRALSGKLNYLGMDCAPSKSTAGDALRDRSEEIFRLYY
;
A
#
# COMPACT_ATOMS: atom_id res chain seq x y z
N MET A 1 11.20 26.18 25.57
CA MET A 1 11.59 24.76 25.49
C MET A 1 10.98 24.21 24.21
N GLY A 2 11.75 24.16 23.12
CA GLY A 2 11.26 23.66 21.84
C GLY A 2 10.94 22.17 21.97
N LYS A 3 9.78 21.72 21.50
CA LYS A 3 9.49 20.29 21.38
C LYS A 3 10.57 19.68 20.51
N ASP A 4 11.32 18.74 21.07
CA ASP A 4 12.26 17.94 20.30
C ASP A 4 11.45 17.19 19.23
N ILE A 5 11.66 17.53 17.96
CA ILE A 5 10.91 17.00 16.80
C ILE A 5 11.63 15.76 16.25
N THR A 6 12.67 15.26 16.92
CA THR A 6 13.39 14.06 16.50
C THR A 6 12.45 12.84 16.59
N LYS A 7 11.89 12.47 15.44
CA LYS A 7 11.14 11.22 15.30
C LYS A 7 12.15 10.08 15.41
N ASN A 8 12.18 9.41 16.56
CA ASN A 8 12.88 8.14 16.72
C ASN A 8 12.16 7.08 15.86
N LEU A 9 12.78 6.72 14.73
CA LEU A 9 12.29 5.72 13.78
C LEU A 9 12.92 4.33 14.00
N VAL A 10 13.77 4.21 15.03
CA VAL A 10 14.30 2.94 15.52
C VAL A 10 13.11 2.02 15.80
N ASP A 11 13.17 0.78 15.31
CA ASP A 11 12.12 -0.26 15.34
C ASP A 11 11.00 -0.17 14.27
N GLN A 12 10.97 0.85 13.40
CA GLN A 12 10.03 0.89 12.27
C GLN A 12 10.68 0.42 10.96
N PRO A 13 10.09 -0.55 10.24
CA PRO A 13 10.59 -0.96 8.92
C PRO A 13 10.75 0.26 7.99
N ILE A 14 11.85 0.31 7.23
CA ILE A 14 12.11 1.41 6.26
C ILE A 14 10.92 1.60 5.32
N PHE A 15 10.31 0.51 4.87
CA PHE A 15 9.13 0.55 4.01
C PHE A 15 7.95 1.32 4.64
N LYS A 16 7.67 1.14 5.94
CA LYS A 16 6.66 1.94 6.65
C LYS A 16 6.99 3.43 6.64
N GLN A 17 8.28 3.77 6.78
CA GLN A 17 8.72 5.17 6.76
C GLN A 17 8.50 5.79 5.38
N LEU A 18 8.77 5.05 4.30
CA LEU A 18 8.49 5.46 2.92
C LEU A 18 6.99 5.68 2.69
N ILE A 19 6.14 4.73 3.10
CA ILE A 19 4.68 4.86 2.95
C ILE A 19 4.15 6.08 3.74
N LYS A 20 4.72 6.40 4.91
CA LYS A 20 4.35 7.59 5.69
C LYS A 20 4.69 8.92 5.00
N MET A 21 5.60 8.93 4.03
CA MET A 21 5.94 10.14 3.27
C MET A 21 4.94 10.42 2.14
N LEU A 22 4.12 9.43 1.77
CA LEU A 22 3.09 9.57 0.75
C LEU A 22 1.91 10.42 1.29
N PRO A 23 1.49 11.50 0.59
CA PRO A 23 0.34 12.30 1.01
C PRO A 23 -0.97 11.49 0.94
N ARG A 24 -1.36 10.87 2.06
CA ARG A 24 -2.55 10.01 2.14
C ARG A 24 -3.84 10.76 1.85
N GLU A 25 -3.99 11.97 2.40
CA GLU A 25 -5.20 12.79 2.22
C GLU A 25 -5.46 13.12 0.74
N ARG A 26 -4.41 13.45 -0.02
CA ARG A 26 -4.52 13.69 -1.46
C ARG A 26 -4.99 12.44 -2.20
N PHE A 27 -4.49 11.27 -1.81
CA PHE A 27 -4.89 10.01 -2.43
C PHE A 27 -6.37 9.69 -2.13
N ASP A 28 -6.80 9.85 -0.88
CA ASP A 28 -8.19 9.59 -0.49
C ASP A 28 -9.18 10.51 -1.21
N LEU A 29 -8.79 11.77 -1.49
CA LEU A 29 -9.59 12.69 -2.31
C LEU A 29 -9.77 12.18 -3.75
N LEU A 30 -8.69 11.74 -4.40
CA LEU A 30 -8.75 11.16 -5.75
C LEU A 30 -9.60 9.89 -5.78
N VAL A 31 -9.42 8.99 -4.81
CA VAL A 31 -10.23 7.76 -4.70
C VAL A 31 -11.72 8.09 -4.58
N LYS A 32 -12.07 9.12 -3.80
CA LYS A 32 -13.44 9.57 -3.61
C LYS A 32 -14.03 10.21 -4.87
N GLU A 33 -13.27 11.08 -5.54
CA GLU A 33 -13.68 11.76 -6.77
C GLU A 33 -13.97 10.75 -7.90
N TYR A 34 -13.10 9.75 -8.06
CA TYR A 34 -13.23 8.73 -9.10
C TYR A 34 -14.04 7.50 -8.64
N GLY A 35 -14.56 7.50 -7.41
CA GLY A 35 -15.42 6.43 -6.86
C GLY A 35 -14.80 5.02 -6.88
N ARG A 36 -13.46 4.92 -6.80
CA ARG A 36 -12.71 3.68 -7.13
C ARG A 36 -12.97 2.53 -6.16
N ASP A 37 -13.24 2.85 -4.90
CA ASP A 37 -13.44 1.86 -3.84
C ASP A 37 -14.91 1.47 -3.64
N ARG A 38 -15.85 1.98 -4.46
CA ARG A 38 -17.30 1.77 -4.29
C ARG A 38 -17.73 0.30 -4.20
N TYR A 39 -17.07 -0.58 -4.96
CA TYR A 39 -17.45 -1.99 -5.07
C TYR A 39 -16.52 -2.95 -4.30
N TYR A 40 -15.45 -2.44 -3.69
CA TYR A 40 -14.47 -3.25 -2.99
C TYR A 40 -14.74 -3.25 -1.48
N LYS A 41 -14.55 -4.39 -0.83
CA LYS A 41 -14.91 -4.59 0.59
C LYS A 41 -13.72 -4.76 1.52
N THR A 42 -12.60 -5.28 1.01
CA THR A 42 -11.45 -5.71 1.84
C THR A 42 -10.10 -5.36 1.24
N PHE A 43 -10.05 -4.98 -0.04
CA PHE A 43 -8.82 -4.61 -0.73
C PHE A 43 -9.10 -3.29 -1.44
N PHE A 44 -8.62 -2.20 -0.89
CA PHE A 44 -8.91 -0.85 -1.39
C PHE A 44 -7.79 -0.33 -2.27
N SER A 45 -8.00 0.82 -2.91
CA SER A 45 -7.03 1.43 -3.81
C SER A 45 -5.70 1.79 -3.11
N TRP A 46 -5.76 2.09 -1.81
CA TRP A 46 -4.55 2.31 -1.01
C TRP A 46 -3.76 1.02 -0.75
N ASP A 47 -4.45 -0.09 -0.51
CA ASP A 47 -3.81 -1.39 -0.32
C ASP A 47 -3.10 -1.82 -1.61
N GLU A 48 -3.74 -1.60 -2.75
CA GLU A 48 -3.16 -1.84 -4.07
C GLU A 48 -1.89 -1.02 -4.30
N LEU A 49 -1.87 0.26 -3.93
CA LEU A 49 -0.66 1.09 -3.99
C LEU A 49 0.47 0.48 -3.15
N ILE A 50 0.18 0.09 -1.90
CA ILE A 50 1.19 -0.50 -1.01
C ILE A 50 1.73 -1.81 -1.59
N VAL A 51 0.86 -2.67 -2.11
CA VAL A 51 1.22 -3.96 -2.71
C VAL A 51 2.14 -3.76 -3.92
N MET A 52 1.81 -2.82 -4.81
CA MET A 52 2.65 -2.50 -5.97
C MET A 52 4.01 -1.94 -5.54
N LEU A 53 4.03 -0.98 -4.59
CA LEU A 53 5.28 -0.41 -4.08
C LEU A 53 6.15 -1.46 -3.40
N PHE A 54 5.55 -2.37 -2.63
CA PHE A 54 6.26 -3.49 -2.02
C PHE A 54 6.95 -4.34 -3.10
N GLY A 55 6.22 -4.75 -4.14
CA GLY A 55 6.79 -5.52 -5.25
C GLY A 55 7.95 -4.82 -5.94
N ILE A 56 7.83 -3.51 -6.19
CA ILE A 56 8.88 -2.71 -6.83
C ILE A 56 10.13 -2.63 -5.93
N PHE A 57 9.98 -2.28 -4.65
CA PHE A 57 11.12 -2.14 -3.75
C PHE A 57 11.78 -3.46 -3.37
N SER A 58 10.98 -4.54 -3.29
CA SER A 58 11.46 -5.89 -3.03
C SER A 58 11.99 -6.61 -4.27
N ARG A 59 11.88 -6.00 -5.46
CA ARG A 59 12.27 -6.57 -6.76
C ARG A 59 11.60 -7.92 -7.02
N CYS A 60 10.31 -8.00 -6.75
CA CYS A 60 9.52 -9.18 -7.07
C CYS A 60 9.22 -9.20 -8.58
N ASP A 61 9.43 -10.34 -9.22
CA ASP A 61 9.21 -10.55 -10.65
C ASP A 61 7.78 -11.04 -10.96
N SER A 62 7.01 -11.41 -9.92
CA SER A 62 5.63 -11.86 -10.09
C SER A 62 4.72 -11.47 -8.93
N MET A 63 3.41 -11.39 -9.21
CA MET A 63 2.40 -11.17 -8.16
C MET A 63 2.38 -12.29 -7.10
N GLY A 64 2.84 -13.50 -7.48
CA GLY A 64 3.03 -14.59 -6.52
C GLY A 64 4.09 -14.24 -5.49
N GLU A 65 5.26 -13.82 -5.96
CA GLU A 65 6.36 -13.39 -5.08
C GLU A 65 6.00 -12.20 -4.21
N VAL A 66 5.24 -11.23 -4.75
CA VAL A 66 4.71 -10.10 -3.97
C VAL A 66 3.85 -10.61 -2.81
N CYS A 67 2.86 -11.46 -3.11
CA CYS A 67 1.95 -11.97 -2.08
C CYS A 67 2.66 -12.87 -1.06
N ASP A 68 3.62 -13.69 -1.49
CA ASP A 68 4.39 -14.57 -0.60
C ASP A 68 5.36 -13.77 0.28
N GLY A 69 6.01 -12.75 -0.27
CA GLY A 69 6.83 -11.81 0.48
C GLY A 69 6.01 -11.04 1.53
N MET A 70 4.82 -10.56 1.18
CA MET A 70 3.92 -9.93 2.14
C MET A 70 3.37 -10.91 3.18
N ARG A 71 3.14 -12.17 2.81
CA ARG A 71 2.75 -13.22 3.75
C ARG A 71 3.88 -13.56 4.72
N ALA A 72 5.14 -13.51 4.27
CA ALA A 72 6.31 -13.67 5.15
C ALA A 72 6.44 -12.51 6.16
N LEU A 73 5.88 -11.33 5.85
CA LEU A 73 5.74 -10.21 6.78
C LEU A 73 4.54 -10.35 7.74
N SER A 74 3.88 -11.51 7.82
CA SER A 74 2.79 -11.75 8.75
C SER A 74 3.15 -11.35 10.19
N GLY A 75 2.24 -10.66 10.87
CA GLY A 75 2.47 -10.05 12.18
C GLY A 75 3.15 -8.67 12.14
N LYS A 76 3.66 -8.23 10.98
CA LYS A 76 4.20 -6.88 10.75
C LYS A 76 3.41 -6.07 9.72
N LEU A 77 2.36 -6.65 9.13
CA LEU A 77 1.51 -5.97 8.14
C LEU A 77 0.72 -4.79 8.71
N ASN A 78 0.45 -4.81 10.02
CA ASN A 78 -0.13 -3.68 10.75
C ASN A 78 0.71 -2.39 10.61
N TYR A 79 2.01 -2.49 10.37
CA TYR A 79 2.88 -1.36 10.07
C TYR A 79 2.53 -0.65 8.75
N LEU A 80 1.87 -1.37 7.84
CA LEU A 80 1.38 -0.89 6.55
C LEU A 80 -0.12 -0.57 6.57
N GLY A 81 -0.79 -0.75 7.72
CA GLY A 81 -2.24 -0.57 7.83
C GLY A 81 -3.05 -1.72 7.24
N MET A 82 -2.45 -2.91 7.10
CA MET A 82 -3.09 -4.09 6.53
C MET A 82 -3.27 -5.18 7.60
N ASP A 83 -4.46 -5.76 7.66
CA ASP A 83 -4.78 -6.86 8.60
C ASP A 83 -4.22 -8.20 8.12
N CYS A 84 -4.19 -8.41 6.80
CA CYS A 84 -3.68 -9.63 6.18
C CYS A 84 -3.00 -9.34 4.84
N ALA A 85 -2.14 -10.27 4.40
CA ALA A 85 -1.55 -10.20 3.08
C ALA A 85 -2.64 -10.48 2.03
N PRO A 86 -2.64 -9.77 0.88
CA PRO A 86 -3.59 -10.06 -0.17
C PRO A 86 -3.38 -11.46 -0.73
N SER A 87 -4.46 -12.06 -1.22
CA SER A 87 -4.34 -13.28 -2.04
C SER A 87 -3.83 -12.92 -3.43
N LYS A 88 -3.15 -13.86 -4.10
CA LYS A 88 -2.66 -13.67 -5.47
C LYS A 88 -3.77 -13.34 -6.45
N SER A 89 -4.94 -13.97 -6.32
CA SER A 89 -6.11 -13.67 -7.16
C SER A 89 -6.64 -12.27 -6.87
N THR A 90 -6.85 -11.90 -5.61
CA THR A 90 -7.34 -10.56 -5.25
C THR A 90 -6.43 -9.45 -5.78
N ALA A 91 -5.11 -9.56 -5.58
CA ALA A 91 -4.17 -8.56 -6.08
C ALA A 91 -4.09 -8.57 -7.62
N GLY A 92 -4.12 -9.75 -8.24
CA GLY A 92 -4.10 -9.89 -9.69
C GLY A 92 -5.37 -9.36 -10.39
N ASP A 93 -6.54 -9.59 -9.81
CA ASP A 93 -7.82 -9.10 -10.32
C ASP A 93 -7.93 -7.58 -10.14
N ALA A 94 -7.44 -7.04 -9.01
CA ALA A 94 -7.32 -5.60 -8.84
C ALA A 94 -6.48 -4.98 -9.98
N LEU A 95 -5.26 -5.46 -10.21
CA LEU A 95 -4.39 -4.96 -11.27
C LEU A 95 -4.96 -5.08 -12.70
N ARG A 96 -5.83 -6.08 -12.94
CA ARG A 96 -6.43 -6.30 -14.26
C ARG A 96 -7.66 -5.44 -14.49
N ASP A 97 -8.52 -5.35 -13.48
CA ASP A 97 -9.88 -4.82 -13.63
C ASP A 97 -9.98 -3.36 -13.17
N ARG A 98 -8.99 -2.86 -12.41
CA ARG A 98 -8.93 -1.47 -11.97
C ARG A 98 -8.15 -0.63 -12.96
N SER A 99 -8.77 0.45 -13.41
CA SER A 99 -8.04 1.53 -14.08
C SER A 99 -6.94 2.10 -13.18
N GLU A 100 -5.78 2.32 -13.78
CA GLU A 100 -4.58 2.90 -13.20
C GLU A 100 -4.62 4.43 -13.06
N GLU A 101 -5.70 5.07 -13.54
CA GLU A 101 -5.83 6.52 -13.66
C GLU A 101 -5.51 7.27 -12.36
N ILE A 102 -6.01 6.78 -11.22
CA ILE A 102 -5.75 7.40 -9.92
C ILE A 102 -4.26 7.41 -9.55
N PHE A 103 -3.51 6.37 -9.94
CA PHE A 103 -2.08 6.28 -9.64
C PHE A 103 -1.30 7.29 -10.51
N ARG A 104 -1.76 7.51 -11.75
CA ARG A 104 -1.22 8.54 -12.65
C ARG A 104 -1.57 9.96 -12.19
N LEU A 105 -2.72 10.18 -11.57
CA LEU A 105 -3.11 11.52 -11.07
C LEU A 105 -2.47 11.86 -9.72
N TYR A 106 -2.09 10.82 -8.98
CA TYR A 106 -1.46 10.98 -7.68
C TYR A 106 -0.04 11.54 -7.77
N TYR A 107 0.70 11.17 -8.83
CA TYR A 107 2.07 11.61 -9.12
C TYR A 107 2.15 12.39 -10.43
#